data_AF-A0A814N3P7-F1
#
_entry.id   AF-A0A814N3P7-F1
#
_cell.length_a   1.000
_cell.length_b   1.000
_cell.length_c   1.000
_cell.angle_alpha   90.00
_cell.angle_beta   90.00
_cell.angle_gamma   90.00
#
_symmetry.space_group_name_H-M   'P 1'
#
loop_
_entity.id
_entity.type
_entity.pdbx_description
1 polymer ?
#
loop_
_entity_poly.entity_id
_entity_poly.type
_entity_poly.pdbx_seq_one_letter_code
_entity_poly.pdbx_strand_id
1 'polypeptide(L)'
;MTTEDTSSNEVQRNTAKERRKEWRKTMSDRTFSLEDPPNNDELNISSTSFRQDQSSLECRLEHIPFYSWIESNLTILRTHLKRRGLNEQDINDKEQTIINNLKTYLQELNEIEKKENDVLQARIRAILDECIHLNRLLKLDYGIQKIENEELTLFQQLKEANNQLKKINEVLKIKLEEINQLKLIEEKLCNKLHEQTIEFDNEVDQMPYDKRQEILEQHIQDLQNLQHDRSSAIEQARKQIHEMKIELDLDNTYNQPTDTNQVLSLIDGPVHLIELSKTNVEHLRTIANELDTLYQANRIKAEHLVNTLNALYERLNLTDSDKYIKLPLDKPHRPENLILVCIYK
;
A
#
# COMPACT_ATOMS: atom_id res chain seq x y z
N MET A 1 -14.60 35.96 33.96
CA MET A 1 -13.32 36.30 33.32
C MET A 1 -12.32 35.24 33.73
N THR A 2 -12.10 34.26 32.87
CA THR A 2 -11.07 33.23 33.02
C THR A 2 -10.63 32.86 31.62
N THR A 3 -9.47 33.39 31.26
CA THR A 3 -8.59 32.94 30.19
C THR A 3 -7.99 31.60 30.61
N GLU A 4 -8.10 30.56 29.79
CA GLU A 4 -7.13 29.46 29.66
C GLU A 4 -7.61 28.45 28.61
N ASP A 5 -6.69 27.65 28.08
CA ASP A 5 -6.86 26.54 27.11
C ASP A 5 -6.68 26.83 25.61
N THR A 6 -5.63 27.57 25.25
CA THR A 6 -4.98 27.45 23.92
C THR A 6 -3.61 26.75 23.94
N SER A 7 -3.13 26.31 25.11
CA SER A 7 -1.77 25.73 25.27
C SER A 7 -1.67 24.23 24.95
N SER A 8 -2.76 23.46 25.09
CA SER A 8 -2.70 21.98 25.01
C SER A 8 -2.58 21.42 23.57
N ASN A 9 -3.14 22.11 22.58
CA ASN A 9 -3.14 21.64 21.18
C ASN A 9 -1.82 21.88 20.43
N GLU A 10 -1.00 22.82 20.89
CA GLU A 10 0.29 23.12 20.26
C GLU A 10 1.36 22.10 20.68
N VAL A 11 1.29 21.60 21.93
CA VAL A 11 2.19 20.55 22.45
C VAL A 11 1.92 19.20 21.75
N GLN A 12 0.66 18.89 21.42
CA GLN A 12 0.31 17.68 20.66
C GLN A 12 0.72 17.74 19.18
N ARG A 13 0.64 18.91 18.53
CA ARG A 13 1.13 19.08 17.16
C ARG A 13 2.66 19.03 17.07
N ASN A 14 3.37 19.50 18.09
CA ASN A 14 4.83 19.44 18.14
C ASN A 14 5.34 18.03 18.41
N THR A 15 4.68 17.25 19.25
CA THR A 15 5.00 15.82 19.47
C THR A 15 4.71 14.95 18.24
N ALA A 16 3.68 15.27 17.44
CA ALA A 16 3.42 14.60 16.17
C ALA A 16 4.48 14.94 15.09
N LYS A 17 5.03 16.16 15.08
CA LYS A 17 6.14 16.55 14.19
C LYS A 17 7.48 15.94 14.60
N GLU A 18 7.76 15.82 15.90
CA GLU A 18 8.93 15.10 16.44
C GLU A 18 8.86 13.61 16.09
N ARG A 19 7.70 12.95 16.29
CA ARG A 19 7.49 11.55 15.88
C ARG A 19 7.61 11.31 14.37
N ARG A 20 7.20 12.28 13.53
CA ARG A 20 7.40 12.24 12.07
C ARG A 20 8.87 12.41 11.66
N LYS A 21 9.68 13.12 12.45
CA LYS A 21 11.14 13.20 12.23
C LYS A 21 11.84 11.93 12.71
N GLU A 22 11.40 11.36 13.82
CA GLU A 22 11.93 10.12 14.37
C GLU A 22 11.63 8.93 13.45
N TRP A 23 10.42 8.86 12.86
CA TRP A 23 10.08 7.86 11.83
C TRP A 23 10.93 7.99 10.55
N ARG A 24 11.23 9.21 10.09
CA ARG A 24 12.14 9.40 8.95
C ARG A 24 13.58 9.04 9.30
N LYS A 25 14.01 9.26 10.54
CA LYS A 25 15.35 8.89 11.00
C LYS A 25 15.49 7.37 11.18
N THR A 26 14.48 6.69 11.72
CA THR A 26 14.46 5.23 11.82
C THR A 26 14.21 4.51 10.51
N MET A 27 13.54 5.14 9.52
CA MET A 27 13.41 4.62 8.16
C MET A 27 14.67 4.89 7.32
N SER A 28 15.40 5.99 7.58
CA SER A 28 16.71 6.25 6.97
C SER A 28 17.84 5.44 7.60
N ASP A 29 17.70 5.01 8.85
CA ASP A 29 18.62 4.07 9.52
C ASP A 29 18.22 2.60 9.27
N ARG A 30 17.06 2.34 8.66
CA ARG A 30 16.60 1.00 8.22
C ARG A 30 16.53 0.83 6.70
N THR A 31 16.80 1.88 5.91
CA THR A 31 17.41 1.67 4.60
C THR A 31 18.76 1.05 4.88
N PHE A 32 18.80 -0.27 4.76
CA PHE A 32 20.02 -1.03 4.59
C PHE A 32 21.01 -0.18 3.80
N SER A 33 22.17 0.03 4.40
CA SER A 33 23.38 0.49 3.73
C SER A 33 23.59 -0.43 2.53
N LEU A 34 23.02 0.00 1.40
CA LEU A 34 23.43 -0.33 0.04
C LEU A 34 24.57 0.64 -0.30
N GLU A 35 25.53 0.77 0.61
CA GLU A 35 26.88 1.09 0.17
C GLU A 35 27.35 -0.20 -0.49
N ASP A 36 27.56 -0.12 -1.80
CA ASP A 36 28.35 -1.11 -2.53
C ASP A 36 29.52 -1.52 -1.63
N PRO A 37 29.68 -2.81 -1.29
CA PRO A 37 30.94 -3.21 -0.67
C PRO A 37 32.02 -2.70 -1.62
N PRO A 38 33.02 -1.91 -1.12
CA PRO A 38 34.09 -1.44 -1.97
C PRO A 38 34.62 -2.64 -2.72
N ASN A 39 34.72 -2.47 -4.03
CA ASN A 39 35.24 -3.41 -4.98
C ASN A 39 36.57 -3.97 -4.44
N ASN A 40 36.49 -5.07 -3.68
CA ASN A 40 37.64 -5.79 -3.14
C ASN A 40 38.11 -6.73 -4.25
N ASP A 41 38.56 -6.13 -5.34
CA ASP A 41 39.38 -6.76 -6.38
C ASP A 41 40.81 -7.07 -5.86
N GLU A 42 41.05 -6.95 -4.55
CA GLU A 42 42.30 -7.36 -3.89
C GLU A 42 42.06 -8.28 -2.69
N LEU A 43 41.23 -9.30 -2.84
CA LEU A 43 41.46 -10.57 -2.12
C LEU A 43 41.81 -11.65 -3.14
N ASN A 44 43.03 -11.50 -3.65
CA ASN A 44 43.79 -12.53 -4.33
C ASN A 44 44.12 -13.66 -3.34
N ILE A 45 43.11 -14.44 -2.94
CA ILE A 45 43.29 -15.74 -2.32
C ILE A 45 42.94 -16.77 -3.39
N SER A 46 43.86 -16.94 -4.34
CA SER A 46 44.19 -18.19 -5.04
C SER A 46 43.12 -19.28 -4.94
N SER A 47 41.96 -19.06 -5.56
CA SER A 47 40.94 -20.09 -5.74
C SER A 47 41.44 -21.01 -6.85
N THR A 48 42.24 -21.98 -6.45
CA THR A 48 42.51 -23.15 -7.27
C THR A 48 41.17 -23.81 -7.58
N SER A 49 40.92 -24.03 -8.87
CA SER A 49 39.70 -24.63 -9.39
C SER A 49 39.37 -25.95 -8.69
N PHE A 50 38.40 -25.94 -7.77
CA PHE A 50 37.82 -27.18 -7.26
C PHE A 50 36.73 -27.61 -8.25
N ARG A 51 37.08 -28.60 -9.07
CA ARG A 51 36.27 -29.14 -10.15
C ARG A 51 34.85 -29.47 -9.69
N GLN A 52 33.89 -29.06 -10.52
CA GLN A 52 32.61 -29.72 -10.68
C GLN A 52 32.86 -31.20 -11.01
N ASP A 53 32.45 -32.07 -10.08
CA ASP A 53 31.95 -33.43 -10.27
C ASP A 53 31.85 -34.08 -8.88
N GLN A 54 30.74 -33.82 -8.17
CA GLN A 54 30.39 -34.49 -6.91
C GLN A 54 29.05 -35.23 -7.03
N SER A 55 28.80 -35.87 -8.17
CA SER A 55 27.99 -37.08 -8.17
C SER A 55 28.89 -38.19 -7.61
N SER A 56 28.46 -38.84 -6.52
CA SER A 56 29.14 -39.96 -5.82
C SER A 56 30.10 -39.65 -4.67
N LEU A 57 29.79 -38.67 -3.80
CA LEU A 57 30.34 -38.64 -2.44
C LEU A 57 29.51 -39.50 -1.45
N GLU A 58 29.21 -40.74 -1.88
CA GLU A 58 29.47 -41.87 -0.98
C GLU A 58 31.00 -41.93 -0.76
N CYS A 59 31.57 -40.94 -0.08
CA CYS A 59 32.83 -41.13 0.61
C CYS A 59 32.52 -41.99 1.84
N ARG A 60 32.20 -43.26 1.58
CA ARG A 60 33.04 -44.31 2.13
C ARG A 60 34.47 -43.92 1.75
N LEU A 61 35.08 -43.06 2.56
CA LEU A 61 36.51 -43.11 2.71
C LEU A 61 36.75 -44.57 3.00
N GLU A 62 37.30 -45.27 2.00
CA GLU A 62 38.11 -46.42 2.27
C GLU A 62 39.06 -45.92 3.36
N HIS A 63 38.76 -46.24 4.61
CA HIS A 63 39.61 -45.90 5.74
C HIS A 63 40.98 -46.61 5.59
N ILE A 64 41.04 -47.61 4.72
CA ILE A 64 42.16 -48.49 4.45
C ILE A 64 43.48 -47.76 4.12
N PRO A 65 43.56 -46.72 3.25
CA PRO A 65 44.82 -46.06 2.93
C PRO A 65 45.36 -45.19 4.09
N PHE A 66 44.49 -44.50 4.85
CA PHE A 66 44.93 -43.65 5.96
C PHE A 66 45.41 -44.48 7.16
N TYR A 67 44.66 -45.51 7.53
CA TYR A 67 45.07 -46.42 8.61
C TYR A 67 46.33 -47.20 8.23
N SER A 68 46.43 -47.68 6.98
CA SER A 68 47.65 -48.33 6.47
C SER A 68 48.85 -47.38 6.45
N TRP A 69 48.66 -46.10 6.11
CA TRP A 69 49.71 -45.10 6.16
C TRP A 69 50.18 -44.83 7.59
N ILE A 70 49.27 -44.69 8.57
CA ILE A 70 49.62 -44.52 9.98
C ILE A 70 50.42 -45.73 10.47
N GLU A 71 49.96 -46.94 10.19
CA GLU A 71 50.59 -48.19 10.63
C GLU A 71 52.01 -48.36 10.06
N SER A 72 52.20 -48.03 8.78
CA SER A 72 53.52 -48.00 8.13
C SER A 72 54.47 -47.00 8.80
N ASN A 73 54.00 -45.79 9.10
CA ASN A 73 54.82 -44.75 9.75
C ASN A 73 55.14 -45.09 11.21
N LEU A 74 54.22 -45.68 11.96
CA LEU A 74 54.49 -46.18 13.31
C LEU A 74 55.55 -47.28 13.29
N THR A 75 55.52 -48.16 12.29
CA THR A 75 56.54 -49.21 12.11
C THR A 75 57.93 -48.64 11.83
N ILE A 76 58.02 -47.59 10.99
CA ILE A 76 59.26 -46.86 10.71
C ILE A 76 59.78 -46.18 11.97
N LEU A 77 58.92 -45.49 12.71
CA LEU A 77 59.25 -44.83 13.98
C LEU A 77 59.80 -45.85 14.99
N ARG A 78 59.11 -46.98 15.16
CA ARG A 78 59.53 -48.08 16.03
C ARG A 78 60.92 -48.57 15.68
N THR A 79 61.19 -48.77 14.38
CA THR A 79 62.50 -49.20 13.88
C THR A 79 63.60 -48.18 14.19
N HIS A 80 63.34 -46.89 14.03
CA HIS A 80 64.30 -45.83 14.36
C HIS A 80 64.55 -45.70 15.87
N LEU A 81 63.52 -45.82 16.70
CA LEU A 81 63.65 -45.74 18.15
C LEU A 81 64.42 -46.95 18.72
N LYS A 82 64.18 -48.15 18.18
CA LYS A 82 64.99 -49.35 18.49
C LYS A 82 66.46 -49.17 18.11
N ARG A 83 66.75 -48.61 16.93
CA ARG A 83 68.13 -48.30 16.48
C ARG A 83 68.85 -47.29 17.38
N ARG A 84 68.11 -46.44 18.10
CA ARG A 84 68.67 -45.48 19.08
C ARG A 84 68.85 -46.06 20.49
N GLY A 85 68.47 -47.32 20.70
CA GLY A 85 68.66 -48.01 21.98
C GLY A 85 67.59 -47.70 23.04
N LEU A 86 66.42 -47.18 22.65
CA LEU A 86 65.30 -47.06 23.59
C LEU A 86 64.74 -48.44 23.94
N ASN A 87 64.31 -48.62 25.19
CA ASN A 87 63.65 -49.83 25.64
C ASN A 87 62.21 -49.92 25.07
N GLU A 88 61.63 -51.11 25.04
CA GLU A 88 60.30 -51.32 24.42
C GLU A 88 59.18 -50.56 25.15
N GLN A 89 59.36 -50.30 26.46
CA GLN A 89 58.40 -49.54 27.26
C GLN A 89 58.31 -48.07 26.82
N ASP A 90 59.45 -47.39 26.71
CA ASP A 90 59.53 -46.00 26.25
C ASP A 90 59.04 -45.84 24.80
N ILE A 91 59.25 -46.86 23.98
CA ILE A 91 58.73 -46.91 22.59
C ILE A 91 57.21 -47.03 22.60
N ASN A 92 56.66 -47.96 23.38
CA ASN A 92 55.21 -48.14 23.50
C ASN A 92 54.53 -46.91 24.12
N ASP A 93 55.15 -46.26 25.11
CA ASP A 93 54.63 -45.04 25.73
C ASP A 93 54.59 -43.88 24.72
N LYS A 94 55.62 -43.76 23.88
CA LYS A 94 55.64 -42.79 22.77
C LYS A 94 54.62 -43.10 21.67
N GLU A 95 54.49 -44.36 21.27
CA GLU A 95 53.48 -44.80 20.30
C GLU A 95 52.07 -44.51 20.84
N GLN A 96 51.79 -44.80 22.11
CA GLN A 96 50.49 -44.51 22.70
C GLN A 96 50.23 -43.01 22.85
N THR A 97 51.25 -42.20 23.14
CA THR A 97 51.11 -40.74 23.14
C THR A 97 50.71 -40.23 21.75
N ILE A 98 51.32 -40.75 20.68
CA ILE A 98 50.97 -40.38 19.29
C ILE A 98 49.55 -40.82 18.97
N ILE A 99 49.17 -42.05 19.29
CA ILE A 99 47.82 -42.58 19.05
C ILE A 99 46.78 -41.76 19.81
N ASN A 100 47.04 -41.40 21.07
CA ASN A 100 46.14 -40.58 21.87
C ASN A 100 45.99 -39.18 21.27
N ASN A 101 47.08 -38.53 20.83
CA ASN A 101 47.01 -37.23 20.16
C ASN A 101 46.19 -37.30 18.86
N LEU A 102 46.35 -38.36 18.06
CA LEU A 102 45.56 -38.58 16.85
C LEU A 102 44.07 -38.80 17.16
N LYS A 103 43.75 -39.55 18.23
CA LYS A 103 42.37 -39.73 18.68
C LYS A 103 41.74 -38.40 19.11
N THR A 104 42.46 -37.59 19.89
CA THR A 104 41.99 -36.27 20.31
C THR A 104 41.74 -35.38 19.09
N TYR A 105 42.65 -35.33 18.12
CA TYR A 105 42.48 -34.52 16.91
C TYR A 105 41.29 -34.99 16.05
N LEU A 106 41.10 -36.30 15.89
CA LEU A 106 39.94 -36.85 15.17
C LEU A 106 38.62 -36.56 15.91
N GLN A 107 38.62 -36.58 17.25
CA GLN A 107 37.45 -36.19 18.04
C GLN A 107 37.14 -34.71 17.85
N GLU A 108 38.13 -33.82 17.91
CA GLU A 108 37.97 -32.39 17.65
C GLU A 108 37.40 -32.13 16.25
N LEU A 109 37.91 -32.80 15.22
CA LEU A 109 37.39 -32.68 13.85
C LEU A 109 35.94 -33.15 13.74
N ASN A 110 35.61 -34.30 14.32
CA ASN A 110 34.23 -34.81 14.33
C ASN A 110 33.27 -33.86 15.09
N GLU A 111 33.73 -33.24 16.17
CA GLU A 111 32.94 -32.24 16.90
C GLU A 111 32.71 -30.96 16.08
N ILE A 112 33.72 -30.51 15.34
CA ILE A 112 33.59 -29.36 14.43
C ILE A 112 32.59 -29.69 13.31
N GLU A 113 32.76 -30.83 12.64
CA GLU A 113 31.85 -31.27 11.57
C GLU A 113 30.41 -31.41 12.06
N LYS A 114 30.21 -31.97 13.26
CA LYS A 114 28.88 -32.06 13.87
C LYS A 114 28.27 -30.69 14.12
N LYS A 115 29.03 -29.75 14.69
CA LYS A 115 28.56 -28.38 14.94
C LYS A 115 28.21 -27.66 13.64
N GLU A 116 29.02 -27.82 12.60
CA GLU A 116 28.74 -27.23 11.28
C GLU A 116 27.46 -27.80 10.66
N ASN A 117 27.27 -29.12 10.74
CA ASN A 117 26.05 -29.77 10.27
C ASN A 117 24.81 -29.31 11.05
N ASP A 118 24.90 -29.17 12.37
CA ASP A 118 23.81 -28.66 13.21
C ASP A 118 23.43 -27.22 12.81
N VAL A 119 24.43 -26.36 12.55
CA VAL A 119 24.21 -24.98 12.07
C VAL A 119 23.57 -24.95 10.69
N LEU A 120 24.04 -25.79 9.75
CA LEU A 120 23.46 -25.88 8.42
C LEU A 120 21.99 -26.34 8.47
N GLN A 121 21.68 -27.36 9.27
CA GLN A 121 20.31 -27.82 9.45
C GLN A 121 19.41 -26.76 10.07
N ALA A 122 19.89 -26.04 11.09
CA ALA A 122 19.13 -24.94 11.70
C ALA A 122 18.83 -23.83 10.67
N ARG A 123 19.81 -23.49 9.82
CA ARG A 123 19.63 -22.50 8.75
C ARG A 123 18.63 -22.96 7.69
N ILE A 124 18.70 -24.23 7.27
CA ILE A 124 17.75 -24.79 6.31
C ILE A 124 16.33 -24.74 6.87
N ARG A 125 16.12 -25.15 8.13
CA ARG A 125 14.81 -25.08 8.78
C ARG A 125 14.26 -23.66 8.83
N ALA A 126 15.09 -22.68 9.22
CA ALA A 126 14.68 -21.28 9.26
C ALA A 126 14.21 -20.77 7.89
N ILE A 127 14.93 -21.12 6.81
CA ILE A 127 14.55 -20.75 5.44
C ILE A 127 13.26 -21.45 5.02
N LEU A 128 13.10 -22.75 5.35
CA LEU A 128 11.88 -23.49 5.04
C LEU A 128 10.67 -22.93 5.78
N ASP A 129 10.81 -22.59 7.06
CA ASP A 129 9.76 -21.96 7.85
C ASP A 129 9.33 -20.61 7.25
N GLU A 130 10.29 -19.80 6.78
CA GLU A 130 10.02 -18.56 6.06
C GLU A 130 9.28 -18.82 4.74
N CYS A 131 9.73 -19.79 3.94
CA CYS A 131 9.05 -20.21 2.71
C CYS A 131 7.62 -20.70 2.98
N ILE A 132 7.38 -21.49 4.03
CA ILE A 132 6.05 -21.97 4.42
C ILE A 132 5.16 -20.79 4.81
N HIS A 133 5.68 -19.86 5.59
CA HIS A 133 4.96 -18.67 6.00
C HIS A 133 4.54 -17.82 4.80
N LEU A 134 5.50 -17.50 3.92
CA LEU A 134 5.24 -16.72 2.71
C LEU A 134 4.31 -17.44 1.72
N ASN A 135 4.41 -18.76 1.58
CA ASN A 135 3.47 -19.54 0.78
C ASN A 135 2.05 -19.48 1.32
N ARG A 136 1.86 -19.48 2.64
CA ARG A 136 0.53 -19.30 3.24
C ARG A 136 -0.04 -17.91 2.97
N LEU A 137 0.80 -16.88 3.05
CA LEU A 137 0.40 -15.49 2.79
C LEU A 137 0.05 -15.24 1.32
N LEU A 138 0.82 -15.83 0.40
CA LEU A 138 0.64 -15.67 -1.05
C LEU A 138 -0.25 -16.78 -1.67
N LYS A 139 -0.70 -17.75 -0.87
CA LYS A 139 -1.38 -18.98 -1.31
C LYS A 139 -0.66 -19.69 -2.48
N LEU A 140 0.65 -19.75 -2.42
CA LEU A 140 1.46 -20.43 -3.41
C LEU A 140 1.65 -21.89 -3.01
N ASP A 141 1.38 -22.81 -3.93
CA ASP A 141 1.61 -24.24 -3.74
C ASP A 141 3.01 -24.62 -4.25
N TYR A 142 4.05 -23.95 -3.71
CA TYR A 142 5.41 -24.42 -3.96
C TYR A 142 5.64 -25.68 -3.13
N GLY A 143 6.09 -26.76 -3.79
CA GLY A 143 6.33 -28.05 -3.18
C GLY A 143 7.53 -28.08 -2.23
N ILE A 144 7.42 -27.38 -1.09
CA ILE A 144 8.43 -27.31 -0.02
C ILE A 144 8.74 -28.71 0.52
N GLN A 145 7.76 -29.62 0.50
CA GLN A 145 7.90 -31.02 0.92
C GLN A 145 8.98 -31.81 0.14
N LYS A 146 9.42 -31.34 -1.03
CA LYS A 146 10.47 -32.00 -1.81
C LYS A 146 11.89 -31.70 -1.32
N ILE A 147 12.08 -30.68 -0.47
CA ILE A 147 13.41 -30.27 0.00
C ILE A 147 13.89 -31.15 1.15
N GLU A 148 12.99 -31.70 1.96
CA GLU A 148 13.33 -32.62 3.05
C GLU A 148 13.64 -34.06 2.58
N ASN A 149 13.80 -34.28 1.27
CA ASN A 149 14.23 -35.58 0.76
C ASN A 149 15.61 -35.95 1.32
N GLU A 150 15.68 -37.10 1.99
CA GLU A 150 16.91 -37.68 2.57
C GLU A 150 17.99 -37.97 1.52
N GLU A 151 17.64 -37.98 0.23
CA GLU A 151 18.56 -38.21 -0.89
C GLU A 151 19.46 -37.00 -1.22
N LEU A 152 19.11 -35.79 -0.77
CA LEU A 152 19.87 -34.57 -1.05
C LEU A 152 20.88 -34.26 0.05
N THR A 153 22.08 -33.81 -0.35
CA THR A 153 23.07 -33.33 0.64
C THR A 153 22.59 -32.04 1.30
N LEU A 154 23.01 -31.76 2.54
CA LEU A 154 22.64 -30.53 3.26
C LEU A 154 22.92 -29.26 2.43
N PHE A 155 24.02 -29.25 1.67
CA PHE A 155 24.35 -28.12 0.79
C PHE A 155 23.38 -27.99 -0.39
N GLN A 156 22.94 -29.10 -0.99
CA GLN A 156 21.94 -29.11 -2.05
C GLN A 156 20.56 -28.67 -1.52
N GLN A 157 20.17 -29.15 -0.34
CA GLN A 157 18.95 -28.73 0.35
C GLN A 157 18.97 -27.22 0.63
N LEU A 158 20.08 -26.68 1.15
CA LEU A 158 20.26 -25.25 1.37
C LEU A 158 20.16 -24.44 0.08
N LYS A 159 20.78 -24.91 -1.01
CA LYS A 159 20.73 -24.23 -2.31
C LYS A 159 19.30 -24.20 -2.86
N GLU A 160 18.57 -25.31 -2.77
CA GLU A 160 17.20 -25.40 -3.25
C GLU A 160 16.25 -24.55 -2.40
N ALA A 161 16.39 -24.58 -1.07
CA ALA A 161 15.62 -23.74 -0.16
C ALA A 161 15.81 -22.24 -0.46
N ASN A 162 17.06 -21.80 -0.68
CA ASN A 162 17.34 -20.42 -1.07
C ASN A 162 16.76 -20.06 -2.45
N ASN A 163 16.83 -20.97 -3.42
CA ASN A 163 16.25 -20.74 -4.74
C ASN A 163 14.73 -20.60 -4.67
N GLN A 164 14.06 -21.41 -3.83
CA GLN A 164 12.62 -21.29 -3.61
C GLN A 164 12.27 -19.98 -2.90
N LEU A 165 12.99 -19.62 -1.83
CA LEU A 165 12.80 -18.35 -1.13
C LEU A 165 12.96 -17.16 -2.09
N LYS A 166 13.96 -17.20 -2.97
CA LYS A 166 14.17 -16.17 -3.99
C LYS A 166 12.96 -16.03 -4.93
N LYS A 167 12.43 -17.13 -5.45
CA LYS A 167 11.24 -17.12 -6.32
C LYS A 167 10.01 -16.58 -5.59
N ILE A 168 9.81 -16.98 -4.33
CA ILE A 168 8.70 -16.50 -3.50
C ILE A 168 8.83 -14.99 -3.27
N ASN A 169 10.04 -14.51 -2.96
CA ASN A 169 10.30 -13.08 -2.76
C ASN A 169 10.12 -12.24 -4.03
N GLU A 170 10.43 -12.79 -5.21
CA GLU A 170 10.12 -12.13 -6.48
C GLU A 170 8.60 -11.94 -6.67
N VAL A 171 7.80 -12.97 -6.37
CA VAL A 171 6.32 -12.86 -6.41
C VAL A 171 5.81 -11.87 -5.35
N LEU A 172 6.35 -11.93 -4.13
CA LEU A 172 6.00 -11.00 -3.05
C LEU A 172 6.23 -9.55 -3.47
N LYS A 173 7.36 -9.26 -4.13
CA LYS A 173 7.69 -7.92 -4.62
C LYS A 173 6.66 -7.43 -5.64
N ILE A 174 6.25 -8.29 -6.57
CA ILE A 174 5.21 -7.95 -7.56
C ILE A 174 3.88 -7.63 -6.86
N LYS A 175 3.46 -8.49 -5.91
CA LYS A 175 2.22 -8.29 -5.15
C LYS A 175 2.23 -7.03 -4.28
N LEU A 176 3.36 -6.69 -3.68
CA LEU A 176 3.51 -5.44 -2.94
C LEU A 176 3.40 -4.22 -3.86
N GLU A 177 3.98 -4.28 -5.06
CA GLU A 177 3.88 -3.21 -6.05
C GLU A 177 2.43 -3.00 -6.52
N GLU A 178 1.70 -4.10 -6.80
CA GLU A 178 0.27 -4.05 -7.15
C GLU A 178 -0.56 -3.36 -6.07
N ILE A 179 -0.37 -3.73 -4.79
CA ILE A 179 -1.05 -3.10 -3.66
C ILE A 179 -0.67 -1.62 -3.53
N ASN A 180 0.60 -1.26 -3.72
CA ASN A 180 1.03 0.14 -3.65
C ASN A 180 0.40 0.98 -4.75
N GLN A 181 0.25 0.43 -5.96
CA GLN A 181 -0.45 1.11 -7.06
C GLN A 181 -1.93 1.32 -6.74
N LEU A 182 -2.60 0.31 -6.19
CA LEU A 182 -3.99 0.42 -5.75
C LEU A 182 -4.14 1.47 -4.63
N LYS A 183 -3.25 1.50 -3.64
CA LYS A 183 -3.24 2.52 -2.59
C LYS A 183 -3.05 3.93 -3.14
N LEU A 184 -2.22 4.11 -4.16
CA LEU A 184 -2.06 5.41 -4.82
C LEU A 184 -3.36 5.85 -5.53
N ILE A 185 -4.10 4.91 -6.11
CA ILE A 185 -5.41 5.17 -6.72
C ILE A 185 -6.42 5.56 -5.64
N GLU A 186 -6.49 4.78 -4.56
CA GLU A 186 -7.33 5.06 -3.40
C GLU A 186 -7.05 6.45 -2.82
N GLU A 187 -5.79 6.79 -2.55
CA GLU A 187 -5.40 8.09 -1.99
C GLU A 187 -5.85 9.25 -2.89
N LYS A 188 -5.72 9.11 -4.21
CA LYS A 188 -6.21 10.12 -5.16
C LYS A 188 -7.72 10.29 -5.12
N LEU A 189 -8.47 9.18 -5.03
CA LEU A 189 -9.93 9.20 -4.94
C LEU A 189 -10.40 9.77 -3.59
N CYS A 190 -9.82 9.32 -2.48
CA CYS A 190 -10.09 9.80 -1.14
C CYS A 190 -9.81 11.30 -1.01
N ASN A 191 -8.66 11.78 -1.53
CA ASN A 191 -8.35 13.22 -1.53
C ASN A 191 -9.37 14.03 -2.34
N LYS A 192 -9.85 13.50 -3.47
CA LYS A 192 -10.87 14.18 -4.29
C LYS A 192 -12.25 14.20 -3.63
N LEU A 193 -12.61 13.13 -2.93
CA LEU A 193 -13.91 12.95 -2.26
C LEU A 193 -13.94 13.45 -0.82
N HIS A 194 -12.77 13.78 -0.25
CA HIS A 194 -12.56 14.04 1.19
C HIS A 194 -12.99 12.88 2.09
N GLU A 195 -12.70 11.64 1.64
CA GLU A 195 -12.94 10.41 2.40
C GLU A 195 -11.65 9.90 3.06
N GLN A 196 -11.77 8.99 4.03
CA GLN A 196 -10.63 8.37 4.69
C GLN A 196 -10.09 7.20 3.88
N THR A 197 -8.77 7.00 3.89
CA THR A 197 -8.12 5.84 3.30
C THR A 197 -8.24 4.63 4.23
N ILE A 198 -8.27 3.43 3.68
CA ILE A 198 -8.20 2.20 4.49
C ILE A 198 -6.80 2.06 5.08
N GLU A 199 -6.72 2.13 6.41
CA GLU A 199 -5.55 1.71 7.16
C GLU A 199 -5.69 0.23 7.50
N PHE A 200 -4.79 -0.58 6.94
CA PHE A 200 -4.60 -1.96 7.37
C PHE A 200 -3.78 -1.93 8.66
N ASP A 201 -4.43 -2.05 9.82
CA ASP A 201 -3.76 -2.11 11.13
C ASP A 201 -2.72 -3.24 11.19
N ASN A 202 -1.74 -3.14 12.09
CA ASN A 202 -0.59 -4.06 12.21
C ASN A 202 -0.95 -5.55 12.42
N GLU A 203 -2.21 -5.90 12.72
CA GLU A 203 -2.69 -7.29 12.74
C GLU A 203 -2.81 -7.91 11.33
N VAL A 204 -2.69 -7.08 10.30
CA VAL A 204 -2.87 -7.46 8.90
C VAL A 204 -1.68 -8.27 8.36
N ASP A 205 -0.53 -8.32 9.03
CA ASP A 205 0.63 -9.14 8.59
C ASP A 205 0.32 -10.64 8.42
N GLN A 206 -0.81 -11.13 8.97
CA GLN A 206 -1.28 -12.50 8.77
C GLN A 206 -2.36 -12.66 7.69
N MET A 207 -2.91 -11.57 7.14
CA MET A 207 -3.97 -11.67 6.12
C MET A 207 -3.36 -12.01 4.75
N PRO A 208 -3.92 -13.01 4.04
CA PRO A 208 -3.49 -13.34 2.68
C PRO A 208 -3.53 -12.13 1.74
N TYR A 209 -2.55 -12.03 0.85
CA TYR A 209 -2.41 -10.91 -0.08
C TYR A 209 -3.66 -10.73 -0.96
N ASP A 210 -4.23 -11.82 -1.49
CA ASP A 210 -5.43 -11.75 -2.32
C ASP A 210 -6.60 -11.07 -1.60
N LYS A 211 -6.77 -11.35 -0.29
CA LYS A 211 -7.85 -10.74 0.48
C LYS A 211 -7.62 -9.25 0.72
N ARG A 212 -6.36 -8.85 0.96
CA ARG A 212 -6.01 -7.42 1.07
C ARG A 212 -6.30 -6.70 -0.24
N GLN A 213 -5.91 -7.32 -1.36
CA GLN A 213 -6.15 -6.80 -2.69
C GLN A 213 -7.66 -6.68 -2.98
N GLU A 214 -8.45 -7.73 -2.72
CA GLU A 214 -9.90 -7.75 -2.92
C GLU A 214 -10.62 -6.66 -2.10
N ILE A 215 -10.27 -6.49 -0.82
CA ILE A 215 -10.83 -5.44 0.03
C ILE A 215 -10.51 -4.05 -0.53
N LEU A 216 -9.26 -3.84 -0.96
CA LEU A 216 -8.81 -2.56 -1.50
C LEU A 216 -9.47 -2.26 -2.86
N GLU A 217 -9.59 -3.25 -3.74
CA GLU A 217 -10.28 -3.13 -5.03
C GLU A 217 -11.76 -2.83 -4.84
N GLN A 218 -12.42 -3.52 -3.90
CA GLN A 218 -13.82 -3.25 -3.57
C GLN A 218 -14.00 -1.82 -3.03
N HIS A 219 -13.13 -1.38 -2.13
CA HIS A 219 -13.19 -0.01 -1.62
C HIS A 219 -12.96 1.04 -2.71
N ILE A 220 -11.99 0.82 -3.61
CA ILE A 220 -11.76 1.69 -4.76
C ILE A 220 -12.99 1.73 -5.66
N GLN A 221 -13.65 0.59 -5.90
CA GLN A 221 -14.88 0.53 -6.68
C GLN A 221 -16.01 1.33 -6.02
N ASP A 222 -16.16 1.21 -4.70
CA ASP A 222 -17.16 1.97 -3.93
C ASP A 222 -16.87 3.49 -3.99
N LEU A 223 -15.60 3.89 -3.89
CA LEU A 223 -15.17 5.29 -4.06
C LEU A 223 -15.43 5.80 -5.49
N GLN A 224 -15.21 4.99 -6.52
CA GLN A 224 -15.50 5.36 -7.91
C GLN A 224 -17.00 5.53 -8.14
N ASN A 225 -17.83 4.64 -7.60
CA ASN A 225 -19.29 4.76 -7.65
C ASN A 225 -19.73 6.06 -6.94
N LEU A 226 -19.20 6.31 -5.75
CA LEU A 226 -19.46 7.54 -4.99
C LEU A 226 -19.01 8.79 -5.76
N GLN A 227 -17.87 8.72 -6.46
CA GLN A 227 -17.39 9.81 -7.32
C GLN A 227 -18.38 10.08 -8.45
N HIS A 228 -18.86 9.03 -9.12
CA HIS A 228 -19.84 9.16 -10.19
C HIS A 228 -21.15 9.78 -9.69
N ASP A 229 -21.68 9.28 -8.58
CA ASP A 229 -22.91 9.78 -7.97
C ASP A 229 -22.80 11.25 -7.57
N ARG A 230 -21.70 11.65 -6.93
CA ARG A 230 -21.47 13.05 -6.54
C ARG A 230 -21.26 13.95 -7.75
N SER A 231 -20.52 13.52 -8.76
CA SER A 231 -20.38 14.27 -10.01
C SER A 231 -21.73 14.48 -10.71
N SER A 232 -22.55 13.43 -10.81
CA SER A 232 -23.88 13.52 -11.39
C SER A 232 -24.79 14.47 -10.61
N ALA A 233 -24.77 14.40 -9.28
CA ALA A 233 -25.55 15.29 -8.42
C ALA A 233 -25.15 16.76 -8.59
N ILE A 234 -23.84 17.05 -8.71
CA ILE A 234 -23.33 18.40 -8.95
C ILE A 234 -23.77 18.93 -10.32
N GLU A 235 -23.66 18.11 -11.37
CA GLU A 235 -24.11 18.49 -12.72
C GLU A 235 -25.61 18.79 -12.76
N GLN A 236 -26.43 17.96 -12.11
CA GLN A 236 -27.87 18.20 -12.00
C GLN A 236 -28.19 19.48 -11.22
N ALA A 237 -27.53 19.70 -10.07
CA ALA A 237 -27.73 20.91 -9.28
C ALA A 237 -27.31 22.17 -10.05
N ARG A 238 -26.17 22.13 -10.76
CA ARG A 238 -25.72 23.23 -11.63
C ARG A 238 -26.71 23.55 -12.73
N LYS A 239 -27.24 22.52 -13.39
CA LYS A 239 -28.25 22.69 -14.44
C LYS A 239 -29.50 23.39 -13.89
N GLN A 240 -30.00 22.95 -12.74
CA GLN A 240 -31.13 23.57 -12.06
C GLN A 240 -30.83 25.02 -11.66
N ILE A 241 -29.66 25.29 -11.07
CA ILE A 241 -29.24 26.66 -10.72
C ILE A 241 -29.21 27.55 -11.96
N HIS A 242 -28.66 27.06 -13.07
CA HIS A 242 -28.57 27.83 -14.31
C HIS A 242 -29.94 28.13 -14.92
N GLU A 243 -30.84 27.13 -14.97
CA GLU A 243 -32.23 27.31 -15.40
C GLU A 243 -32.95 28.35 -14.54
N MET A 244 -32.82 28.26 -13.21
CA MET A 244 -33.47 29.21 -12.28
C MET A 244 -32.87 30.62 -12.35
N LYS A 245 -31.55 30.75 -12.58
CA LYS A 245 -30.91 32.06 -12.82
C LYS A 245 -31.47 32.74 -14.07
N ILE A 246 -31.68 31.98 -15.15
CA ILE A 246 -32.28 32.48 -16.39
C ILE A 246 -33.73 32.93 -16.13
N GLU A 247 -34.54 32.10 -15.45
CA GLU A 247 -35.95 32.42 -15.20
C GLU A 247 -36.13 33.64 -14.29
N LEU A 248 -35.21 33.86 -13.35
CA LEU A 248 -35.20 35.01 -12.46
C LEU A 248 -34.50 36.25 -13.05
N ASP A 249 -33.96 36.16 -14.29
CA ASP A 249 -33.17 37.20 -14.95
C ASP A 249 -32.02 37.71 -14.06
N LEU A 250 -31.40 36.77 -13.34
CA LEU A 250 -30.24 37.03 -12.50
C LEU A 250 -29.01 36.99 -13.40
N ASP A 251 -28.41 38.15 -13.64
CA ASP A 251 -27.11 38.24 -14.28
C ASP A 251 -26.07 37.42 -13.50
N ASN A 252 -24.96 37.05 -14.16
CA ASN A 252 -23.79 36.40 -13.55
C ASN A 252 -23.16 37.21 -12.38
N THR A 253 -23.70 38.40 -12.07
CA THR A 253 -23.34 39.29 -10.97
C THR A 253 -24.26 39.18 -9.76
N TYR A 254 -25.33 38.37 -9.80
CA TYR A 254 -26.14 38.05 -8.62
C TYR A 254 -25.35 37.12 -7.68
N ASN A 255 -24.34 37.72 -7.07
CA ASN A 255 -23.66 37.20 -5.91
C ASN A 255 -24.58 37.51 -4.73
N GLN A 256 -25.13 36.48 -4.10
CA GLN A 256 -25.70 36.71 -2.79
C GLN A 256 -24.61 37.29 -1.87
N PRO A 257 -24.96 38.10 -0.85
CA PRO A 257 -23.99 38.72 0.06
C PRO A 257 -23.13 37.72 0.87
N THR A 258 -23.38 36.42 0.73
CA THR A 258 -22.68 35.30 1.36
C THR A 258 -21.66 34.59 0.45
N ASP A 259 -21.55 34.96 -0.83
CA ASP A 259 -20.71 34.26 -1.80
C ASP A 259 -19.21 34.54 -1.58
N THR A 260 -18.53 33.61 -0.91
CA THR A 260 -17.08 33.46 -1.06
C THR A 260 -16.78 33.04 -2.50
N ASN A 261 -15.65 33.48 -3.07
CA ASN A 261 -15.19 33.12 -4.43
C ASN A 261 -15.20 31.59 -4.73
N GLN A 262 -15.30 30.75 -3.71
CA GLN A 262 -15.47 29.29 -3.81
C GLN A 262 -16.84 28.87 -4.38
N VAL A 263 -17.92 29.59 -4.15
CA VAL A 263 -19.26 29.21 -4.63
C VAL A 263 -19.41 29.47 -6.13
N LEU A 264 -18.84 30.57 -6.62
CA LEU A 264 -18.82 30.91 -8.05
C LEU A 264 -18.01 29.89 -8.86
N SER A 265 -16.86 29.43 -8.34
CA SER A 265 -16.10 28.36 -9.00
C SER A 265 -16.83 27.01 -8.97
N LEU A 266 -17.66 26.76 -7.94
CA LEU A 266 -18.52 25.58 -7.85
C LEU A 266 -19.71 25.61 -8.82
N ILE A 267 -20.14 26.77 -9.32
CA ILE A 267 -21.26 26.88 -10.27
C ILE A 267 -20.75 26.95 -11.73
N ASP A 268 -19.79 27.84 -11.99
CA ASP A 268 -19.34 28.17 -13.36
C ASP A 268 -17.99 27.54 -13.73
N GLY A 269 -17.26 26.95 -12.77
CA GLY A 269 -15.97 26.29 -13.03
C GLY A 269 -16.11 24.94 -13.74
N PRO A 270 -15.03 24.41 -14.34
CA PRO A 270 -15.08 23.11 -15.03
C PRO A 270 -15.27 21.94 -14.04
N VAL A 271 -16.17 21.01 -14.37
CA VAL A 271 -16.61 19.89 -13.48
C VAL A 271 -15.45 19.03 -12.97
N HIS A 272 -14.41 18.83 -13.78
CA HIS A 272 -13.27 17.99 -13.43
C HIS A 272 -12.33 18.60 -12.37
N LEU A 273 -12.40 19.92 -12.13
CA LEU A 273 -11.60 20.63 -11.11
C LEU A 273 -12.37 20.84 -9.80
N ILE A 274 -13.63 20.42 -9.73
CA ILE A 274 -14.44 20.56 -8.52
C ILE A 274 -14.03 19.48 -7.53
N GLU A 275 -13.76 19.90 -6.30
CA GLU A 275 -13.68 19.01 -5.16
C GLU A 275 -15.07 18.41 -4.87
N LEU A 276 -15.16 17.08 -4.98
CA LEU A 276 -16.42 16.33 -4.84
C LEU A 276 -16.70 16.00 -3.36
N SER A 277 -16.45 16.95 -2.47
CA SER A 277 -16.72 16.79 -1.05
C SER A 277 -18.22 16.82 -0.78
N LYS A 278 -18.65 16.15 0.29
CA LYS A 278 -20.06 16.15 0.72
C LYS A 278 -20.57 17.58 0.98
N THR A 279 -19.73 18.43 1.55
CA THR A 279 -20.06 19.84 1.85
C THR A 279 -20.34 20.64 0.59
N ASN A 280 -19.57 20.43 -0.49
CA ASN A 280 -19.76 21.16 -1.75
C ASN A 280 -21.06 20.75 -2.45
N VAL A 281 -21.40 19.46 -2.41
CA VAL A 281 -22.68 18.95 -2.93
C VAL A 281 -23.86 19.56 -2.14
N GLU A 282 -23.76 19.61 -0.81
CA GLU A 282 -24.80 20.20 0.05
C GLU A 282 -24.95 21.71 -0.16
N HIS A 283 -23.85 22.44 -0.34
CA HIS A 283 -23.89 23.88 -0.65
C HIS A 283 -24.62 24.15 -1.97
N LEU A 284 -24.30 23.43 -3.04
CA LEU A 284 -25.00 23.58 -4.32
C LEU A 284 -26.49 23.25 -4.22
N ARG A 285 -26.85 22.21 -3.46
CA ARG A 285 -28.25 21.86 -3.21
C ARG A 285 -28.99 22.95 -2.45
N THR A 286 -28.31 23.59 -1.50
CA THR A 286 -28.88 24.69 -0.70
C THR A 286 -29.16 25.89 -1.59
N ILE A 287 -28.22 26.26 -2.45
CA ILE A 287 -28.38 27.35 -3.43
C ILE A 287 -29.52 27.06 -4.40
N ALA A 288 -29.61 25.83 -4.92
CA ALA A 288 -30.71 25.43 -5.80
C ALA A 288 -32.07 25.58 -5.12
N ASN A 289 -32.18 25.16 -3.85
CA ASN A 289 -33.40 25.30 -3.06
C ASN A 289 -33.73 26.78 -2.78
N GLU A 290 -32.74 27.60 -2.43
CA GLU A 290 -32.95 29.04 -2.21
C GLU A 290 -33.48 29.73 -3.46
N LEU A 291 -32.89 29.44 -4.63
CA LEU A 291 -33.38 29.97 -5.91
C LEU A 291 -34.81 29.51 -6.22
N ASP A 292 -35.15 28.25 -5.93
CA ASP A 292 -36.53 27.76 -6.06
C ASP A 292 -37.48 28.48 -5.11
N THR A 293 -37.12 28.70 -3.85
CA THR A 293 -37.98 29.45 -2.93
C THR A 293 -38.21 30.90 -3.38
N LEU A 294 -37.18 31.56 -3.94
CA LEU A 294 -37.29 32.91 -4.51
C LEU A 294 -38.19 32.92 -5.74
N TYR A 295 -38.04 31.92 -6.61
CA TYR A 295 -38.90 31.74 -7.78
C TYR A 295 -40.36 31.55 -7.39
N GLN A 296 -40.65 30.64 -6.46
CA GLN A 296 -42.02 30.41 -5.97
C GLN A 296 -42.59 31.68 -5.31
N ALA A 297 -41.79 32.41 -4.53
CA ALA A 297 -42.23 33.65 -3.91
C ALA A 297 -42.58 34.73 -4.95
N ASN A 298 -41.78 34.86 -6.02
CA ASN A 298 -42.06 35.78 -7.12
C ASN A 298 -43.31 35.37 -7.90
N ARG A 299 -43.49 34.07 -8.14
CA ARG A 299 -44.69 33.53 -8.77
C ARG A 299 -45.95 33.83 -7.97
N ILE A 300 -45.96 33.60 -6.66
CA ILE A 300 -47.10 33.91 -5.78
C ILE A 300 -47.45 35.40 -5.83
N LYS A 301 -46.44 36.28 -5.80
CA LYS A 301 -46.64 37.73 -5.93
C LYS A 301 -47.24 38.11 -7.27
N ALA A 302 -46.77 37.51 -8.36
CA ALA A 302 -47.29 37.73 -9.70
C ALA A 302 -48.74 37.26 -9.84
N GLU A 303 -49.07 36.06 -9.34
CA GLU A 303 -50.44 35.53 -9.31
C GLU A 303 -51.38 36.47 -8.54
N HIS A 304 -50.94 37.01 -7.39
CA HIS A 304 -51.71 38.00 -6.63
C HIS A 304 -51.94 39.30 -7.42
N LEU A 305 -50.91 39.83 -8.10
CA LEU A 305 -51.04 41.04 -8.92
C LEU A 305 -52.00 40.84 -10.09
N VAL A 306 -51.95 39.68 -10.75
CA VAL A 306 -52.88 39.37 -11.85
C VAL A 306 -54.31 39.21 -11.36
N ASN A 307 -54.53 38.56 -10.21
CA ASN A 307 -55.86 38.50 -9.60
C ASN A 307 -56.41 39.90 -9.26
N THR A 308 -55.54 40.78 -8.76
CA THR A 308 -55.91 42.18 -8.47
C THR A 308 -56.25 42.93 -9.77
N LEU A 309 -55.47 42.74 -10.83
CA LEU A 309 -55.70 43.35 -12.14
C LEU A 309 -57.03 42.88 -12.75
N ASN A 310 -57.32 41.58 -12.69
CA ASN A 310 -58.58 41.00 -13.15
C ASN A 310 -59.78 41.58 -12.39
N ALA A 311 -59.69 41.69 -11.06
CA ALA A 311 -60.72 42.33 -10.25
C ALA A 311 -60.94 43.82 -10.62
N LEU A 312 -59.86 44.54 -11.00
CA LEU A 312 -59.97 45.91 -11.50
C LEU A 312 -60.61 45.97 -12.89
N TYR A 313 -60.28 45.03 -13.79
CA TYR A 313 -60.91 44.94 -15.10
C TYR A 313 -62.41 44.65 -15.02
N GLU A 314 -62.82 43.75 -14.13
CA GLU A 314 -64.24 43.47 -13.86
C GLU A 314 -64.96 44.71 -13.34
N ARG A 315 -64.35 45.45 -12.39
CA ARG A 315 -64.92 46.69 -11.86
C ARG A 315 -65.09 47.79 -12.90
N LEU A 316 -64.23 47.83 -13.90
CA LEU A 316 -64.25 48.83 -14.97
C LEU A 316 -65.12 48.42 -16.17
N ASN A 317 -65.77 47.24 -16.15
CA ASN A 317 -66.56 46.69 -17.26
C ASN A 317 -65.81 46.69 -18.61
N LEU A 318 -64.50 46.44 -18.57
CA LEU A 318 -63.68 46.40 -19.78
C LEU A 318 -63.96 45.10 -20.56
N THR A 319 -64.22 45.23 -21.86
CA THR A 319 -64.46 44.07 -22.74
C THR A 319 -63.17 43.27 -22.92
N ASP A 320 -63.28 41.98 -23.22
CA ASP A 320 -62.10 41.13 -23.43
C ASP A 320 -61.19 41.69 -24.54
N SER A 321 -61.74 42.34 -25.56
CA SER A 321 -60.96 43.05 -26.57
C SER A 321 -60.03 44.13 -26.01
N ASP A 322 -60.39 44.84 -24.94
CA ASP A 322 -59.55 45.88 -24.33
C ASP A 322 -58.46 45.31 -23.42
N LYS A 323 -58.65 44.09 -22.91
CA LYS A 323 -57.67 43.39 -22.06
C LYS A 323 -56.44 42.91 -22.83
N TYR A 324 -56.60 42.56 -24.12
CA TYR A 324 -55.55 41.91 -24.92
C TYR A 324 -54.76 42.84 -25.86
N ILE A 325 -55.07 44.14 -25.93
CA ILE A 325 -54.44 45.07 -26.90
C ILE A 325 -53.02 45.53 -26.48
N LYS A 326 -52.59 45.32 -25.23
CA LYS A 326 -51.29 45.81 -24.72
C LYS A 326 -50.32 44.69 -24.34
N LEU A 327 -50.00 43.81 -25.28
CA LEU A 327 -49.09 42.69 -25.03
C LEU A 327 -48.11 42.50 -26.19
N PRO A 328 -46.84 42.95 -26.07
CA PRO A 328 -45.79 42.57 -27.00
C PRO A 328 -45.42 41.11 -26.75
N LEU A 329 -45.86 40.23 -27.63
CA LEU A 329 -45.85 38.77 -27.50
C LEU A 329 -44.51 38.08 -27.82
N ASP A 330 -43.39 38.80 -27.95
CA ASP A 330 -42.20 38.19 -28.54
C ASP A 330 -41.25 37.48 -27.56
N LYS A 331 -41.40 37.61 -26.22
CA LYS A 331 -40.54 36.87 -25.25
C LYS A 331 -41.26 36.53 -23.92
N PRO A 332 -41.61 35.26 -23.66
CA PRO A 332 -42.53 34.91 -22.57
C PRO A 332 -41.95 34.76 -21.14
N HIS A 333 -40.66 34.99 -20.87
CA HIS A 333 -40.06 34.59 -19.58
C HIS A 333 -39.11 35.62 -18.93
N ARG A 334 -39.51 36.89 -18.84
CA ARG A 334 -38.77 37.89 -18.04
C ARG A 334 -39.58 38.42 -16.87
N PRO A 335 -38.95 38.85 -15.77
CA PRO A 335 -39.63 39.47 -14.63
C PRO A 335 -40.35 40.77 -14.97
N GLU A 336 -39.92 41.46 -16.04
CA GLU A 336 -40.66 42.59 -16.63
C GLU A 336 -42.02 42.16 -17.22
N ASN A 337 -42.21 40.86 -17.50
CA ASN A 337 -43.42 40.24 -18.04
C ASN A 337 -44.17 39.36 -17.02
N LEU A 338 -43.79 39.35 -15.73
CA LEU A 338 -44.47 38.51 -14.72
C LEU A 338 -45.93 38.94 -14.44
N ILE A 339 -46.34 40.15 -14.84
CA ILE A 339 -47.76 40.54 -14.86
C ILE A 339 -48.54 39.79 -15.97
N LEU A 340 -47.86 39.17 -16.94
CA LEU A 340 -48.47 38.69 -18.19
C LEU A 340 -48.71 37.19 -18.26
N VAL A 341 -47.98 36.36 -17.51
CA VAL A 341 -48.14 34.89 -17.61
C VAL A 341 -49.31 34.36 -16.77
N CYS A 342 -49.69 35.02 -15.66
CA CYS A 342 -50.83 34.54 -14.87
C CYS A 342 -52.20 34.81 -15.55
N ILE A 343 -52.22 35.43 -16.73
CA ILE A 343 -53.42 35.56 -17.59
C ILE A 343 -53.56 34.32 -18.52
N TYR A 344 -52.53 33.47 -18.63
CA TYR A 344 -52.47 32.34 -19.57
C TYR A 344 -52.36 30.96 -18.88
N LYS A 345 -53.20 30.71 -17.86
CA LYS A 345 -53.61 29.35 -17.50
C LYS A 345 -55.12 29.27 -17.29
#